data_AF-A0A2V9JV31-F1
#
_entry.id   AF-A0A2V9JV31-F1
#
_cell.length_a   1.000
_cell.length_b   1.000
_cell.length_c   1.000
_cell.angle_alpha   90.00
_cell.angle_beta   90.00
_cell.angle_gamma   90.00
#
_symmetry.space_group_name_H-M   'P 1'
#
loop_
_entity.id
_entity.type
_entity.pdbx_description
1 polymer ?
#
loop_
_entity_poly.entity_id
_entity_poly.type
_entity_poly.pdbx_seq_one_letter_code
_entity_poly.pdbx_strand_id
1 'polypeptide(L)'
;MDLGLVVSNDAMHFREPIPDFQLVSAYESFVPDEAETMPPAPKLDQGQAFENVEDQTLFWYGPWAGGFIWVASWLRDRLGYFEMVKPRFSKPEQLALEDTHSSVWTEFLKMIPPLTDPHFISCPLQVDGPDVRIFINAAGLSEESHITVEILDQQFNSLPGYSGDNCIRVTKSGLRQPVTWRGKGSLEKLGRPFRIKVRWGGNRSEDAYVYALYVSGQAHA
;
A
#
# COMPACT_ATOMS: atom_id res chain seq x y z
N MET A 1 0.52 1.12 -29.26
CA MET A 1 0.74 -0.06 -28.42
C MET A 1 1.52 0.41 -27.22
N ASP A 2 0.80 0.58 -26.12
CA ASP A 2 1.32 1.05 -24.84
C ASP A 2 1.89 -0.11 -24.03
N LEU A 3 2.60 0.19 -22.95
CA LEU A 3 3.01 -0.81 -21.96
C LEU A 3 2.08 -0.72 -20.75
N GLY A 4 1.44 -1.83 -20.42
CA GLY A 4 0.55 -1.97 -19.26
C GLY A 4 1.26 -2.54 -18.02
N LEU A 5 0.50 -2.70 -16.94
CA LEU A 5 0.97 -3.31 -15.69
C LEU A 5 0.10 -4.50 -15.31
N VAL A 6 0.72 -5.66 -15.11
CA VAL A 6 0.09 -6.81 -14.45
C VAL A 6 0.79 -7.11 -13.14
N VAL A 7 0.00 -7.50 -12.14
CA VAL A 7 0.50 -7.89 -10.82
C VAL A 7 0.15 -9.34 -10.53
N SER A 8 1.02 -10.01 -9.80
CA SER A 8 0.79 -11.36 -9.28
C SER A 8 1.29 -11.45 -7.84
N ASN A 9 0.55 -12.19 -7.02
CA ASN A 9 0.95 -12.50 -5.65
C ASN A 9 1.67 -13.85 -5.55
N ASP A 10 1.58 -14.69 -6.58
CA ASP A 10 2.07 -16.08 -6.59
C ASP A 10 2.89 -16.44 -7.85
N ALA A 11 3.11 -15.46 -8.73
CA ALA A 11 3.76 -15.60 -10.03
C ALA A 11 3.08 -16.61 -11.00
N MET A 12 1.86 -17.03 -10.70
CA MET A 12 1.06 -17.93 -11.56
C MET A 12 -0.18 -17.23 -12.10
N HIS A 13 -0.86 -16.47 -11.25
CA HIS A 13 -2.09 -15.76 -11.60
C HIS A 13 -1.78 -14.27 -11.72
N PHE A 14 -1.97 -13.74 -12.92
CA PHE A 14 -1.74 -12.35 -13.26
C PHE A 14 -3.07 -11.63 -13.44
N ARG A 15 -3.14 -10.39 -12.97
CA ARG A 15 -4.29 -9.52 -13.18
C ARG A 15 -3.85 -8.07 -13.38
N GLU A 16 -4.65 -7.32 -14.11
CA GLU A 16 -4.52 -5.86 -14.13
C GLU A 16 -5.06 -5.29 -12.82
N PRO A 17 -4.26 -4.48 -12.09
CA PRO A 17 -4.74 -3.83 -10.87
C PRO A 17 -5.81 -2.76 -11.19
N ILE A 18 -5.65 -2.07 -12.33
CA ILE A 18 -6.60 -1.13 -12.91
C ILE A 18 -6.75 -1.55 -14.38
N PRO A 19 -7.97 -1.89 -14.84
CA PRO A 19 -8.19 -2.25 -16.24
C PRO A 19 -7.70 -1.17 -17.20
N ASP A 20 -7.05 -1.58 -18.29
CA ASP A 20 -6.55 -0.71 -19.36
C ASP A 20 -5.55 0.38 -18.89
N PHE A 21 -4.91 0.20 -17.72
CA PHE A 21 -3.95 1.16 -17.21
C PHE A 21 -2.68 1.21 -18.07
N GLN A 22 -2.48 2.34 -18.73
CA GLN A 22 -1.29 2.64 -19.50
C GLN A 22 -0.15 3.06 -18.55
N LEU A 23 0.72 2.12 -18.19
CA LEU A 23 1.90 2.40 -17.37
C LEU A 23 2.90 3.28 -18.13
N VAL A 24 3.08 3.02 -19.44
CA VAL A 24 3.84 3.89 -20.35
C VAL A 24 3.06 4.03 -21.66
N SER A 25 2.64 5.26 -21.98
CA SER A 25 1.92 5.55 -23.22
C SER A 25 2.87 5.68 -24.40
N ALA A 26 2.54 5.02 -25.51
CA ALA A 26 3.29 5.15 -26.75
C ALA A 26 3.17 6.55 -27.37
N TYR A 27 2.13 7.31 -27.02
CA TYR A 27 1.90 8.66 -27.53
C TYR A 27 2.81 9.71 -26.87
N GLU A 28 3.29 9.49 -25.65
CA GLU A 28 4.30 10.35 -25.02
C GLU A 28 5.64 10.32 -25.77
N SER A 29 5.83 9.24 -26.52
CA SER A 29 7.07 8.89 -27.23
C SER A 29 6.98 9.17 -28.74
N PHE A 30 5.83 9.63 -29.22
CA PHE A 30 5.54 9.73 -30.64
C PHE A 30 5.69 11.15 -31.15
N VAL A 31 6.63 11.36 -32.06
CA VAL A 31 6.75 12.60 -32.83
C VAL A 31 6.44 12.24 -34.29
N PRO A 32 5.28 12.66 -34.83
CA PRO A 32 4.97 12.41 -36.24
C PRO A 32 5.94 13.18 -37.14
N ASP A 33 6.45 12.53 -38.18
CA ASP A 33 7.15 13.22 -39.26
C ASP A 33 6.10 13.95 -40.12
N GLU A 34 6.22 15.28 -40.23
CA GLU A 34 5.30 16.11 -41.01
C GLU A 34 5.32 15.76 -42.52
N ALA A 35 6.37 15.08 -43.00
CA ALA A 35 6.48 14.63 -44.39
C ALA A 35 5.76 13.30 -44.68
N GLU A 36 5.40 12.53 -43.65
CA GLU A 36 4.72 11.24 -43.82
C GLU A 36 3.20 11.42 -43.94
N THR A 37 2.63 11.02 -45.07
CA THR A 37 1.19 11.08 -45.33
C THR A 37 0.37 10.09 -44.50
N MET A 38 1.00 9.04 -43.97
CA MET A 38 0.41 8.10 -43.01
C MET A 38 1.51 7.62 -42.04
N PRO A 39 1.77 8.36 -40.95
CA PRO A 39 2.79 7.94 -40.01
C PRO A 39 2.38 6.64 -39.30
N PRO A 40 3.34 5.75 -38.97
CA PRO A 40 3.05 4.49 -38.32
C PRO A 40 2.40 4.72 -36.95
N ALA A 41 1.45 3.86 -36.58
CA ALA A 41 0.84 3.92 -35.25
C ALA A 41 1.91 3.79 -34.15
N PRO A 42 1.86 4.61 -33.08
CA PRO A 42 2.86 4.59 -32.03
C PRO A 42 2.86 3.25 -31.30
N LYS A 43 4.05 2.72 -31.03
CA LYS A 43 4.22 1.36 -30.52
C LYS A 43 5.54 1.18 -29.78
N LEU A 44 5.44 0.59 -28.60
CA LEU A 44 6.57 0.33 -27.70
C LEU A 44 6.84 -1.17 -27.59
N ASP A 45 8.11 -1.51 -27.39
CA ASP A 45 8.60 -2.84 -27.04
C ASP A 45 8.92 -2.90 -25.55
N GLN A 46 8.53 -3.99 -24.91
CA GLN A 46 8.89 -4.28 -23.53
C GLN A 46 10.41 -4.48 -23.41
N GLY A 47 11.07 -3.70 -22.57
CA GLY A 47 12.49 -3.90 -22.29
C GLY A 47 12.75 -4.97 -21.23
N GLN A 48 14.04 -5.25 -21.03
CA GLN A 48 14.51 -6.40 -20.24
C GLN A 48 14.87 -6.03 -18.79
N ALA A 49 14.81 -4.75 -18.42
CA ALA A 49 15.31 -4.28 -17.14
C ALA A 49 14.27 -3.49 -16.36
N PHE A 50 14.25 -3.77 -15.06
CA PHE A 50 13.46 -3.08 -14.06
C PHE A 50 14.32 -3.01 -12.80
N GLU A 51 14.57 -1.82 -12.28
CA GLU A 51 15.46 -1.62 -11.15
C GLU A 51 14.83 -0.67 -10.15
N ASN A 52 14.99 -0.97 -8.86
CA ASN A 52 14.64 -0.04 -7.80
C ASN A 52 15.92 0.59 -7.24
N VAL A 53 16.11 1.88 -7.49
CA VAL A 53 17.23 2.67 -6.96
C VAL A 53 16.66 3.65 -5.95
N GLU A 54 17.05 3.50 -4.68
CA GLU A 54 16.55 4.30 -3.57
C GLU A 54 15.01 4.33 -3.51
N ASP A 55 14.40 5.49 -3.78
CA ASP A 55 12.97 5.76 -3.79
C ASP A 55 12.35 5.79 -5.18
N GLN A 56 13.11 5.39 -6.20
CA GLN A 56 12.63 5.31 -7.57
C GLN A 56 12.60 3.87 -8.09
N THR A 57 11.70 3.67 -9.02
CA THR A 57 11.64 2.51 -9.89
C THR A 57 11.96 2.99 -11.30
N LEU A 58 12.95 2.36 -11.91
CA LEU A 58 13.39 2.58 -13.28
C LEU A 58 12.96 1.39 -14.13
N PHE A 59 12.34 1.67 -15.26
CA PHE A 59 11.91 0.66 -16.22
C PHE A 59 12.45 1.02 -17.60
N TRP A 60 13.28 0.13 -18.15
CA TRP A 60 13.85 0.31 -19.48
C TRP A 60 12.94 -0.33 -20.50
N TYR A 61 12.69 0.39 -21.59
CA TYR A 61 11.87 -0.02 -22.72
C TYR A 61 12.42 0.55 -24.02
N GLY A 62 11.80 0.27 -25.15
CA GLY A 62 12.20 0.86 -26.43
C GLY A 62 11.02 1.07 -27.37
N PRO A 63 11.19 1.84 -28.44
CA PRO A 63 10.25 1.83 -29.56
C PRO A 63 10.37 0.52 -30.34
N TRP A 64 9.25 -0.01 -30.85
CA TRP A 64 9.27 -1.25 -31.64
C TRP A 64 10.10 -1.14 -32.93
N ALA A 65 10.29 0.08 -33.44
CA ALA A 65 11.17 0.35 -34.56
C ALA A 65 12.13 1.49 -34.20
N GLY A 66 13.20 1.18 -33.46
CA GLY A 66 14.26 2.14 -33.17
C GLY A 66 15.34 1.53 -32.28
N GLY A 67 16.61 1.73 -32.63
CA GLY A 67 17.75 1.14 -31.92
C GLY A 67 18.12 1.84 -30.60
N PHE A 68 17.18 2.56 -29.98
CA PHE A 68 17.41 3.33 -28.76
C PHE A 68 16.74 2.69 -27.55
N ILE A 69 17.36 2.83 -26.38
CA ILE A 69 16.82 2.39 -25.09
C ILE A 69 16.32 3.62 -24.35
N TRP A 70 15.09 3.54 -23.86
CA TRP A 70 14.39 4.58 -23.14
C TRP A 70 14.21 4.15 -21.69
N VAL A 71 13.97 5.11 -20.79
CA VAL A 71 13.74 4.84 -19.37
C VAL A 71 12.53 5.62 -18.89
N ALA A 72 11.58 4.92 -18.28
CA ALA A 72 10.50 5.51 -17.49
C ALA A 72 10.89 5.41 -16.01
N SER A 73 10.54 6.44 -15.23
CA SER A 73 10.80 6.46 -13.79
C SER A 73 9.58 6.88 -13.00
N TRP A 74 9.34 6.22 -11.87
CA TRP A 74 8.32 6.61 -10.91
C TRP A 74 8.79 6.35 -9.48
N LEU A 75 8.03 6.83 -8.49
CA LEU A 75 8.32 6.57 -7.08
C LEU A 75 8.06 5.11 -6.73
N ARG A 76 9.02 4.50 -6.04
CA ARG A 76 9.03 3.10 -5.65
C ARG A 76 7.79 2.73 -4.82
N ASP A 77 7.28 1.52 -5.05
CA ASP A 77 6.17 0.89 -4.33
C ASP A 77 4.82 1.64 -4.43
N ARG A 78 4.64 2.58 -5.36
CA ARG A 78 3.39 3.37 -5.51
C ARG A 78 2.36 2.81 -6.49
N LEU A 79 2.50 1.55 -6.89
CA LEU A 79 1.58 0.91 -7.84
C LEU A 79 0.29 0.37 -7.18
N GLY A 80 0.10 0.63 -5.88
CA GLY A 80 -1.10 0.35 -5.11
C GLY A 80 -0.90 0.72 -3.64
N TYR A 81 -1.98 0.93 -2.90
CA TYR A 81 -1.93 1.20 -1.45
C TYR A 81 -3.18 0.70 -0.74
N PHE A 82 -3.06 0.47 0.55
CA PHE A 82 -4.19 0.43 1.46
C PHE A 82 -4.49 1.85 1.95
N GLU A 83 -5.76 2.23 1.90
CA GLU A 83 -6.28 3.44 2.55
C GLU A 83 -7.53 3.09 3.36
N MET A 84 -7.90 3.98 4.27
CA MET A 84 -9.20 3.87 4.91
C MET A 84 -10.30 4.05 3.87
N VAL A 85 -11.30 3.15 3.87
CA VAL A 85 -12.52 3.38 3.10
C VAL A 85 -13.21 4.62 3.68
N LYS A 86 -13.19 5.71 2.91
CA LYS A 86 -13.90 6.94 3.29
C LYS A 86 -15.39 6.58 3.44
N PRO A 87 -16.02 6.92 4.59
CA PRO A 87 -17.44 6.65 4.76
C PRO A 87 -18.20 7.32 3.61
N ARG A 88 -19.00 6.55 2.86
CA ARG A 88 -19.81 7.08 1.74
C ARG A 88 -20.85 8.11 2.21
N PHE A 89 -21.11 8.14 3.50
CA PHE A 89 -21.93 9.14 4.17
C PHE A 89 -21.02 9.93 5.10
N SER A 90 -20.81 11.21 4.81
CA SER A 90 -20.28 12.16 5.78
C SER A 90 -21.10 12.03 7.07
N LYS A 91 -20.43 12.11 8.23
CA LYS A 91 -21.06 11.99 9.54
C LYS A 91 -22.41 12.72 9.57
N PRO A 92 -23.51 12.08 10.02
CA PRO A 92 -24.82 12.72 10.18
C PRO A 92 -24.81 13.94 11.10
N GLU A 93 -23.72 14.19 11.86
CA GLU A 93 -23.55 15.39 12.69
C GLU A 93 -23.69 16.71 11.90
N GLN A 94 -23.61 16.70 10.56
CA GLN A 94 -23.87 17.87 9.71
C GLN A 94 -25.34 18.02 9.25
N LEU A 95 -26.23 17.09 9.59
CA LEU A 95 -27.67 17.17 9.30
C LEU A 95 -28.44 17.42 10.58
N ALA A 96 -28.38 18.66 11.08
CA ALA A 96 -29.28 19.10 12.13
C ALA A 96 -30.67 19.38 11.53
N LEU A 97 -31.68 18.63 11.98
CA LEU A 97 -32.89 19.21 12.55
C LEU A 97 -33.58 18.14 13.41
N GLU A 98 -34.14 18.57 14.55
CA GLU A 98 -34.96 17.75 15.43
C GLU A 98 -36.14 17.17 14.66
N ASP A 99 -36.01 15.93 14.20
CA ASP A 99 -37.11 15.19 13.63
C ASP A 99 -36.98 13.72 13.99
N THR A 100 -38.09 13.00 13.94
CA THR A 100 -38.23 11.55 14.22
C THR A 100 -37.17 10.65 13.55
N HIS A 101 -36.46 11.17 12.55
CA HIS A 101 -35.23 10.60 12.00
C HIS A 101 -34.18 10.27 13.06
N SER A 102 -33.91 11.13 14.05
CA SER A 102 -32.86 10.88 15.05
C SER A 102 -33.12 9.62 15.88
N SER A 103 -34.38 9.31 16.15
CA SER A 103 -34.81 8.11 16.89
C SER A 103 -34.60 6.84 16.07
N VAL A 104 -35.02 6.88 14.80
CA VAL A 104 -34.85 5.76 13.85
C VAL A 104 -33.36 5.53 13.56
N TRP A 105 -32.59 6.61 13.38
CA TRP A 105 -31.14 6.54 13.20
C TRP A 105 -30.43 6.04 14.45
N THR A 106 -30.87 6.39 15.67
CA THR A 106 -30.27 5.85 16.90
C THR A 106 -30.46 4.34 17.01
N GLU A 107 -31.66 3.83 16.70
CA GLU A 107 -31.90 2.37 16.67
C GLU A 107 -31.17 1.68 15.51
N PHE A 108 -31.11 2.33 14.34
CA PHE A 108 -30.33 1.83 13.21
C PHE A 108 -28.83 1.78 13.53
N LEU A 109 -28.28 2.81 14.18
CA LEU A 109 -26.88 2.86 14.64
C LEU A 109 -26.57 1.76 15.66
N LYS A 110 -27.54 1.33 16.49
CA LYS A 110 -27.38 0.15 17.37
C LYS A 110 -27.31 -1.17 16.61
N MET A 111 -27.88 -1.24 15.41
CA MET A 111 -27.76 -2.39 14.51
C MET A 111 -26.48 -2.37 13.67
N ILE A 112 -25.81 -1.22 13.55
CA ILE A 112 -24.49 -1.14 12.92
C ILE A 112 -23.49 -1.75 13.91
N PRO A 113 -22.69 -2.75 13.48
CA PRO A 113 -21.61 -3.26 14.30
C PRO A 113 -20.74 -2.10 14.80
N PRO A 114 -20.24 -2.14 16.04
CA PRO A 114 -19.36 -1.08 16.54
C PRO A 114 -18.25 -0.85 15.52
N LEU A 115 -18.07 0.42 15.13
CA LEU A 115 -17.03 0.82 14.20
C LEU A 115 -15.70 0.29 14.71
N THR A 116 -15.16 -0.71 14.02
CA THR A 116 -13.83 -1.22 14.28
C THR A 116 -12.83 -0.26 13.66
N ASP A 117 -11.75 0.05 14.38
CA ASP A 117 -10.65 0.84 13.83
C ASP A 117 -10.21 0.27 12.47
N PRO A 118 -10.06 1.10 11.42
CA PRO A 118 -9.65 0.63 10.12
C PRO A 118 -8.29 -0.05 10.18
N HIS A 119 -8.23 -1.27 9.66
CA HIS A 119 -7.04 -2.10 9.72
C HIS A 119 -7.00 -3.16 8.62
N PHE A 120 -5.82 -3.71 8.38
CA PHE A 120 -5.65 -4.98 7.67
C PHE A 120 -4.74 -5.91 8.46
N ILE A 121 -4.82 -7.20 8.14
CA ILE A 121 -4.02 -8.25 8.78
C ILE A 121 -3.36 -9.10 7.70
N SER A 122 -2.07 -9.38 7.86
CA SER A 122 -1.34 -10.27 6.96
C SER A 122 -1.81 -11.73 7.05
N CYS A 123 -1.44 -12.54 6.07
CA CYS A 123 -1.34 -13.99 6.27
C CYS A 123 -0.34 -14.33 7.40
N PRO A 124 -0.35 -15.56 7.94
CA PRO A 124 0.69 -16.01 8.86
C PRO A 124 2.06 -15.94 8.19
N LEU A 125 3.04 -15.39 8.90
CA LEU A 125 4.43 -15.28 8.48
C LEU A 125 5.29 -16.10 9.44
N GLN A 126 6.29 -16.81 8.89
CA GLN A 126 7.32 -17.48 9.66
C GLN A 126 8.68 -17.03 9.14
N VAL A 127 9.40 -16.28 9.98
CA VAL A 127 10.68 -15.65 9.62
C VAL A 127 11.68 -15.98 10.71
N ASP A 128 12.87 -16.42 10.29
CA ASP A 128 14.00 -16.67 11.18
C ASP A 128 15.05 -15.56 11.10
N GLY A 129 15.68 -15.27 12.24
CA GLY A 129 16.79 -14.33 12.36
C GLY A 129 16.92 -13.78 13.79
N PRO A 130 18.13 -13.39 14.23
CA PRO A 130 18.34 -12.89 15.59
C PRO A 130 17.78 -11.48 15.84
N ASP A 131 17.26 -10.78 14.83
CA ASP A 131 16.70 -9.42 14.96
C ASP A 131 15.70 -9.11 13.83
N VAL A 132 14.55 -9.78 13.83
CA VAL A 132 13.52 -9.53 12.83
C VAL A 132 12.94 -8.12 13.03
N ARG A 133 13.06 -7.25 12.02
CA ARG A 133 12.55 -5.88 12.04
C ARG A 133 11.42 -5.73 11.05
N ILE A 134 10.51 -4.81 11.37
CA ILE A 134 9.42 -4.44 10.49
C ILE A 134 9.65 -3.02 9.98
N PHE A 135 9.44 -2.83 8.69
CA PHE A 135 9.48 -1.53 8.05
C PHE A 135 8.19 -1.30 7.27
N ILE A 136 7.76 -0.04 7.18
CA ILE A 136 6.58 0.36 6.43
C ILE A 136 6.93 1.45 5.41
N ASN A 137 6.35 1.35 4.22
CA ASN A 137 6.29 2.45 3.26
C ASN A 137 4.92 3.07 3.35
N ALA A 138 4.87 4.34 3.72
CA ALA A 138 3.61 5.05 3.93
C ALA A 138 3.73 6.54 3.60
N ALA A 139 2.62 7.16 3.22
CA ALA A 139 2.51 8.59 2.97
C ALA A 139 1.26 9.17 3.64
N GLY A 140 1.17 10.50 3.69
CA GLY A 140 0.07 11.20 4.36
C GLY A 140 0.14 11.13 5.89
N LEU A 141 1.26 10.67 6.45
CA LEU A 141 1.43 10.53 7.89
C LEU A 141 1.74 11.87 8.57
N SER A 142 1.14 12.05 9.75
CA SER A 142 1.33 13.18 10.67
C SER A 142 0.94 12.74 12.09
N GLU A 143 0.93 13.67 13.06
CA GLU A 143 0.38 13.38 14.40
C GLU A 143 -1.12 13.06 14.37
N GLU A 144 -1.86 13.70 13.46
CA GLU A 144 -3.31 13.54 13.28
C GLU A 144 -3.67 12.37 12.36
N SER A 145 -2.71 11.81 11.63
CA SER A 145 -2.88 10.68 10.72
C SER A 145 -1.69 9.75 10.82
N HIS A 146 -1.80 8.70 11.64
CA HIS A 146 -0.66 7.85 11.98
C HIS A 146 -0.99 6.37 11.83
N ILE A 147 0.06 5.57 11.71
CA ILE A 147 -0.07 4.12 11.67
C ILE A 147 0.47 3.51 12.97
N THR A 148 -0.22 2.50 13.46
CA THR A 148 0.29 1.58 14.48
C THR A 148 0.32 0.16 13.94
N VAL A 149 1.28 -0.62 14.43
CA VAL A 149 1.50 -1.99 14.00
C VAL A 149 1.53 -2.89 15.21
N GLU A 150 0.85 -4.01 15.07
CA GLU A 150 0.67 -5.00 16.11
C GLU A 150 1.05 -6.38 15.60
N ILE A 151 1.67 -7.17 16.47
CA ILE A 151 1.97 -8.57 16.19
C ILE A 151 0.93 -9.43 16.87
N LEU A 152 0.35 -10.32 16.08
CA LEU A 152 -0.66 -11.28 16.54
C LEU A 152 -0.12 -12.70 16.45
N ASP A 153 -0.62 -13.57 17.32
CA ASP A 153 -0.51 -15.02 17.12
C ASP A 153 -1.44 -15.52 15.99
N GLN A 154 -1.42 -16.83 15.74
CA GLN A 154 -2.26 -17.44 14.71
C GLN A 154 -3.77 -17.32 15.00
N GLN A 155 -4.14 -17.16 16.27
CA GLN A 155 -5.50 -17.03 16.77
C GLN A 155 -5.96 -15.56 16.85
N PHE A 156 -5.18 -14.63 16.30
CA PHE A 156 -5.44 -13.18 16.29
C PHE A 156 -5.34 -12.50 17.67
N ASN A 157 -4.71 -13.14 18.65
CA ASN A 157 -4.42 -12.49 19.93
C ASN A 157 -3.14 -11.67 19.83
N SER A 158 -3.16 -10.48 20.44
CA SER A 158 -2.00 -9.61 20.57
C SER A 158 -0.86 -10.29 21.33
N LEU A 159 0.36 -10.25 20.77
CA LEU A 159 1.54 -10.69 21.49
C LEU A 159 1.95 -9.64 22.55
N PRO A 160 2.20 -10.05 23.81
CA PRO A 160 2.63 -9.14 24.86
C PRO A 160 3.89 -8.35 24.47
N GLY A 161 3.85 -7.02 24.68
CA GLY A 161 4.93 -6.11 24.30
C GLY A 161 4.96 -5.70 22.83
N TYR A 162 4.10 -6.28 21.98
CA TYR A 162 3.98 -5.98 20.55
C TYR A 162 2.56 -5.58 20.14
N SER A 163 1.73 -5.15 21.10
CA SER A 163 0.38 -4.62 20.84
C SER A 163 0.42 -3.26 20.15
N GLY A 164 -0.69 -2.87 19.52
CA GLY A 164 -0.82 -1.55 18.90
C GLY A 164 -0.59 -0.39 19.89
N ASP A 165 -1.05 -0.54 21.13
CA ASP A 165 -0.84 0.47 22.20
C ASP A 165 0.63 0.63 22.62
N ASN A 166 1.41 -0.45 22.46
CA ASN A 166 2.85 -0.44 22.68
C ASN A 166 3.61 0.05 21.45
N CYS A 167 3.00 0.10 20.27
CA CYS A 167 3.64 0.60 19.06
C CYS A 167 3.95 2.09 19.22
N ILE A 168 5.17 2.49 18.88
CA ILE A 168 5.49 3.90 18.65
C ILE A 168 4.81 4.29 17.35
N ARG A 169 3.95 5.32 17.41
CA ARG A 169 3.17 5.77 16.25
C ARG A 169 4.12 6.14 15.11
N VAL A 170 3.85 5.61 13.92
CA VAL A 170 4.54 6.04 12.71
C VAL A 170 3.83 7.28 12.20
N THR A 171 4.44 8.44 12.41
CA THR A 171 3.89 9.76 12.04
C THR A 171 4.66 10.42 10.89
N LYS A 172 5.80 9.86 10.49
CA LYS A 172 6.63 10.37 9.39
C LYS A 172 6.36 9.57 8.12
N SER A 173 6.00 10.27 7.04
CA SER A 173 5.89 9.68 5.70
C SER A 173 7.27 9.32 5.15
N GLY A 174 7.37 8.23 4.39
CA GLY A 174 8.58 7.84 3.71
C GLY A 174 8.67 6.35 3.42
N LEU A 175 9.81 5.97 2.86
CA LEU A 175 10.16 4.57 2.64
C LEU A 175 10.90 4.01 3.84
N ARG A 176 10.74 2.71 4.06
CA ARG A 176 11.36 1.90 5.11
C ARG A 176 11.31 2.55 6.49
N GLN A 177 10.19 3.17 6.85
CA GLN A 177 10.02 3.73 8.18
C GLN A 177 10.02 2.59 9.20
N PRO A 178 10.87 2.65 10.24
CA PRO A 178 10.98 1.57 11.20
C PRO A 178 9.72 1.50 12.06
N VAL A 179 9.20 0.29 12.22
CA VAL A 179 8.15 0.00 13.18
C VAL A 179 8.82 -0.46 14.48
N THR A 180 8.51 0.21 15.57
CA THR A 180 9.07 -0.10 16.90
C THR A 180 7.98 -0.06 17.96
N TRP A 181 8.22 -0.76 19.06
CA TRP A 181 7.36 -0.77 20.24
C TRP A 181 8.12 -0.22 21.44
N ARG A 182 7.40 0.16 22.50
CA ARG A 182 7.98 0.69 23.74
C ARG A 182 9.03 -0.30 24.27
N GLY A 183 10.29 0.13 24.26
CA GLY A 183 11.42 -0.68 24.72
C GLY A 183 11.83 -1.82 23.78
N LYS A 184 11.26 -1.94 22.57
CA LYS A 184 11.58 -3.03 21.61
C LYS A 184 11.71 -2.50 20.18
N GLY A 185 12.91 -2.61 19.61
CA GLY A 185 13.21 -2.22 18.22
C GLY A 185 13.14 -3.36 17.19
N SER A 186 13.01 -4.60 17.66
CA SER A 186 12.93 -5.82 16.84
C SER A 186 11.99 -6.83 17.49
N LEU A 187 11.53 -7.80 16.70
CA LEU A 187 10.86 -8.98 17.19
C LEU A 187 11.89 -9.94 17.76
N GLU A 188 11.61 -10.42 18.96
CA GLU A 188 12.31 -11.56 19.54
C GLU A 188 12.03 -12.81 18.69
N LYS A 189 12.89 -13.84 18.81
CA LYS A 189 12.67 -15.11 18.13
C LYS A 189 11.39 -15.77 18.64
N LEU A 190 10.31 -15.65 17.86
CA LEU A 190 8.99 -16.18 18.24
C LEU A 190 8.90 -17.70 18.13
N GLY A 191 9.69 -18.32 17.25
CA GLY A 191 9.70 -19.79 17.04
C GLY A 191 8.38 -20.38 16.53
N ARG A 192 7.43 -19.53 16.14
CA ARG A 192 6.10 -19.89 15.65
C ARG A 192 5.61 -18.84 14.65
N PRO A 193 4.68 -19.18 13.74
CA PRO A 193 4.10 -18.21 12.83
C PRO A 193 3.35 -17.10 13.57
N PHE A 194 3.39 -15.90 13.02
CA PHE A 194 2.72 -14.71 13.55
C PHE A 194 2.02 -13.94 12.42
N ARG A 195 1.14 -13.01 12.76
CA ARG A 195 0.52 -12.08 11.80
C ARG A 195 0.88 -10.65 12.15
N ILE A 196 0.83 -9.78 11.17
CA ILE A 196 1.01 -8.33 11.35
C ILE A 196 -0.35 -7.68 11.12
N LYS A 197 -0.84 -6.94 12.13
CA LYS A 197 -2.01 -6.08 12.03
C LYS A 197 -1.56 -4.64 11.93
N VAL A 198 -2.02 -3.94 10.91
CA VAL A 198 -1.75 -2.51 10.70
C VAL A 198 -3.04 -1.75 10.92
N ARG A 199 -3.00 -0.72 11.76
CA ARG A 199 -4.18 0.11 12.08
C ARG A 199 -3.91 1.57 11.75
N TRP A 200 -4.93 2.23 11.21
CA TRP A 200 -4.96 3.67 11.00
C TRP A 200 -5.47 4.35 12.27
N GLY A 201 -4.83 5.44 12.68
CA GLY A 201 -5.16 6.19 13.87
C GLY A 201 -5.05 7.70 13.68
N GLY A 202 -5.63 8.44 14.60
CA GLY A 202 -5.71 9.90 14.58
C GLY A 202 -7.00 10.43 13.95
N ASN A 203 -7.24 11.73 14.14
CA ASN A 203 -8.49 12.40 13.74
C ASN A 203 -8.64 12.58 12.23
N ARG A 204 -7.54 12.42 11.49
CA ARG A 204 -7.40 12.57 10.03
C ARG A 204 -6.86 11.29 9.40
N SER A 205 -7.21 10.14 9.97
CA SER A 205 -6.67 8.84 9.59
C SER A 205 -6.96 8.47 8.12
N GLU A 206 -7.95 9.10 7.48
CA GLU A 206 -8.25 8.98 6.05
C GLU A 206 -7.17 9.59 5.13
N ASP A 207 -6.24 10.39 5.65
CA ASP A 207 -5.13 10.95 4.88
C ASP A 207 -3.98 9.95 4.67
N ALA A 208 -3.89 8.88 5.48
CA ALA A 208 -2.76 7.97 5.49
C ALA A 208 -2.89 6.84 4.46
N TYR A 209 -1.81 6.61 3.73
CA TYR A 209 -1.67 5.56 2.72
C TYR A 209 -0.56 4.60 3.11
N VAL A 210 -0.84 3.29 3.09
CA VAL A 210 0.16 2.24 3.32
C VAL A 210 0.41 1.49 2.02
N TYR A 211 1.63 1.60 1.50
CA TYR A 211 2.02 1.01 0.22
C TYR A 211 2.56 -0.42 0.40
N ALA A 212 3.41 -0.61 1.40
CA ALA A 212 4.07 -1.89 1.63
C ALA A 212 4.51 -2.06 3.09
N LEU A 213 4.59 -3.31 3.51
CA LEU A 213 5.26 -3.76 4.73
C LEU A 213 6.41 -4.69 4.37
N TYR A 214 7.53 -4.54 5.07
CA TYR A 214 8.68 -5.43 4.94
C TYR A 214 9.00 -6.04 6.29
N VAL A 215 9.30 -7.33 6.27
CA VAL A 215 9.82 -8.06 7.41
C VAL A 215 11.23 -8.49 7.06
N SER A 216 12.22 -8.11 7.87
CA SER A 216 13.60 -8.53 7.65
C SER A 216 13.83 -9.94 8.20
N GLY A 217 14.59 -10.76 7.50
CA GLY A 217 14.98 -12.10 7.92
C GLY A 217 14.86 -13.10 6.77
N GLN A 218 15.13 -14.37 7.06
CA GLN A 218 14.91 -15.45 6.10
C GLN A 218 13.49 -15.98 6.27
N ALA A 219 12.66 -15.83 5.23
CA ALA A 219 11.33 -16.40 5.20
C ALA A 219 11.43 -17.92 4.98
N HIS A 220 10.59 -18.67 5.70
CA HIS A 220 10.31 -20.07 5.37
C HIS A 220 9.12 -20.12 4.41
N ALA A 221 9.29 -20.77 3.27
CA ALA A 221 8.24 -21.03 2.29
C ALA A 221 7.41 -22.26 2.68
#